data_AF-A0A6L7QIL6-F1
#
_entry.id   AF-A0A6L7QIL6-F1
#
_cell.length_a   1.000
_cell.length_b   1.000
_cell.length_c   1.000
_cell.angle_alpha   90.00
_cell.angle_beta   90.00
_cell.angle_gamma   90.00
#
_symmetry.space_group_name_H-M   'P 1'
#
loop_
_entity.id
_entity.type
_entity.pdbx_description
1 polymer ?
#
loop_
_entity_poly.entity_id
_entity_poly.type
_entity_poly.pdbx_seq_one_letter_code
_entity_poly.pdbx_strand_id
1 'polypeptide(L)'
;MSASKKTLRRPALWTALGFGIGIFLGRTVEMGLAAVAVLSGLAFLCATTGFYRKARWTGWMMWIVVILLGALRYYIDTALSPLPHLASLEVFGQRGVVTGRIVQEPERSDERIHFVIELEQVVTDSTIYHLSGQVLVTVKDAYLPADYGDRVSLRGKLQRPRAMRNPGAFDYRAFLAQQDIYGTLFVGKPAQVVSVEHLPGHWLYERVVLPLRRAVRQSIEQNLSGAPAGLLLGVLLGEKRRIPEEVRTAFRSTGLAHALVVS
;
A
#
# COMPACT_ATOMS: atom_id res chain seq x y z
N MET A 1 56.93 -2.75 12.94
CA MET A 1 56.13 -1.61 13.44
C MET A 1 54.82 -1.52 12.67
N SER A 2 53.73 -1.49 13.44
CA SER A 2 52.29 -1.42 13.13
C SER A 2 51.83 -1.06 11.70
N ALA A 3 51.10 -1.99 11.07
CA ALA A 3 50.27 -1.71 9.91
C ALA A 3 49.02 -0.92 10.35
N SER A 4 48.93 0.33 9.90
CA SER A 4 47.77 1.20 10.09
C SER A 4 46.53 0.57 9.44
N LYS A 5 45.62 0.03 10.26
CA LYS A 5 44.28 -0.40 9.82
C LYS A 5 43.53 0.83 9.31
N LYS A 6 43.45 1.00 7.98
CA LYS A 6 42.48 1.92 7.35
C LYS A 6 41.09 1.49 7.80
N THR A 7 40.52 2.23 8.74
CA THR A 7 39.13 2.08 9.15
C THR A 7 38.26 2.42 7.94
N LEU A 8 37.60 1.39 7.39
CA LEU A 8 36.58 1.57 6.36
C LEU A 8 35.50 2.49 6.93
N ARG A 9 35.49 3.75 6.49
CA ARG A 9 34.43 4.70 6.83
C ARG A 9 33.15 4.21 6.17
N ARG A 10 32.24 3.65 6.97
CA ARG A 10 30.90 3.20 6.55
C ARG A 10 29.84 4.19 7.03
N PRO A 11 29.78 5.42 6.49
CA PRO A 11 28.85 6.44 6.97
C PRO A 11 27.39 6.00 6.85
N ALA A 12 27.04 5.24 5.81
CA ALA A 12 25.68 4.72 5.60
C ALA A 12 25.20 3.76 6.71
N LEU A 13 26.11 2.97 7.29
CA LEU A 13 25.77 2.03 8.37
C LEU A 13 25.45 2.79 9.67
N TRP A 14 26.21 3.85 9.94
CA TRP A 14 26.01 4.71 11.09
C TRP A 14 24.72 5.53 11.00
N THR A 15 24.38 6.05 9.82
CA THR A 15 23.10 6.74 9.60
C THR A 15 21.91 5.80 9.73
N ALA A 16 22.01 4.55 9.24
CA ALA A 16 20.96 3.56 9.40
C ALA A 16 20.72 3.19 10.88
N LEU A 17 21.81 3.04 11.66
CA LEU A 17 21.72 2.80 13.11
C LEU A 17 21.07 3.98 13.85
N GLY A 18 21.48 5.22 13.55
CA GLY A 18 20.86 6.41 14.15
C GLY A 18 19.36 6.51 13.83
N PHE A 19 18.98 6.23 12.60
CA PHE A 19 17.57 6.24 12.18
C PHE A 19 16.75 5.15 12.88
N GLY A 20 17.32 3.94 13.02
CA GLY A 20 16.69 2.85 13.77
C GLY A 20 16.51 3.15 15.25
N ILE A 21 17.50 3.79 15.89
CA ILE A 21 17.39 4.26 17.29
C ILE A 21 16.27 5.32 17.42
N GLY A 22 16.14 6.21 16.44
CA GLY A 22 15.04 7.19 16.36
C GLY A 22 13.66 6.55 16.35
N ILE A 23 13.47 5.50 15.54
CA ILE A 23 12.22 4.74 15.50
C ILE A 23 11.94 4.06 16.85
N PHE A 24 12.96 3.45 17.46
CA PHE A 24 12.82 2.79 18.76
C PHE A 24 12.43 3.78 19.87
N LEU A 25 13.10 4.94 19.94
CA LEU A 25 12.79 6.00 20.91
C LEU A 25 11.39 6.58 20.71
N GLY A 26 10.97 6.77 19.45
CA GLY A 26 9.62 7.20 19.11
C GLY A 26 8.54 6.26 19.64
N ARG A 27 8.86 4.95 19.74
CA ARG A 27 7.96 3.94 20.30
C ARG A 27 7.87 3.98 21.83
N THR A 28 8.96 4.30 22.52
CA THR A 28 9.02 4.25 24.00
C THR A 28 8.61 5.55 24.67
N VAL A 29 8.79 6.68 23.99
CA VAL A 29 8.42 7.99 24.50
C VAL A 29 7.11 8.38 23.85
N GLU A 30 6.13 8.86 24.61
CA GLU A 30 4.91 9.45 24.06
C GLU A 30 5.08 10.98 23.99
N MET A 31 5.52 11.48 22.84
CA MET A 31 5.58 12.91 22.53
C MET A 31 4.54 13.24 21.46
N GLY A 32 3.94 14.43 21.53
CA GLY A 32 3.06 14.91 20.46
C GLY A 32 3.84 15.14 19.15
N LEU A 33 3.22 14.85 18.00
CA LEU A 33 3.81 15.05 16.65
C LEU A 33 4.42 16.45 16.49
N ALA A 34 3.73 17.48 17.00
CA ALA A 34 4.19 18.86 16.95
C ALA A 34 5.50 19.09 17.72
N ALA A 35 5.66 18.46 18.89
CA ALA A 35 6.88 18.59 19.69
C ALA A 35 8.08 17.96 18.97
N VAL A 36 7.90 16.79 18.36
CA VAL A 36 8.95 16.08 17.62
C VAL A 36 9.33 16.83 16.33
N ALA A 37 8.35 17.40 15.63
CA ALA A 37 8.60 18.24 14.46
C ALA A 37 9.39 19.50 14.80
N VAL A 38 9.03 20.19 15.90
CA VAL A 38 9.75 21.39 16.38
C VAL A 38 11.18 21.05 16.80
N LEU A 39 11.38 19.97 17.56
CA LEU A 39 12.73 19.53 17.97
C LEU A 39 13.59 19.15 16.76
N SER A 40 13.01 18.47 15.76
CA SER A 40 13.70 18.14 14.50
C SER A 40 14.12 19.39 13.73
N GLY A 41 13.23 20.39 13.64
CA GLY A 41 13.52 21.68 12.99
C GLY A 41 14.61 22.48 13.70
N LEU A 42 14.55 22.58 15.03
CA LEU A 42 15.58 23.26 15.83
C LEU A 42 16.94 22.57 15.71
N ALA A 43 16.99 21.24 15.76
CA ALA A 43 18.22 20.49 15.58
C ALA A 43 18.82 20.70 14.17
N PHE A 44 17.99 20.79 13.14
CA PHE A 44 18.42 21.08 11.77
C PHE A 44 18.97 22.51 11.63
N LEU A 45 18.31 23.50 12.22
CA LEU A 45 18.76 24.90 12.23
C LEU A 45 20.09 25.08 12.96
N CYS A 46 20.28 24.40 14.09
CA CYS A 46 21.55 24.42 14.82
C CYS A 46 22.67 23.67 14.08
N ALA A 47 22.35 22.56 13.40
CA ALA A 47 23.31 21.82 12.58
C ALA A 47 23.79 22.65 11.37
N THR A 48 22.87 23.34 10.70
CA THR A 48 23.18 24.21 9.56
C THR A 48 24.03 25.42 9.98
N THR A 49 23.67 26.12 11.06
CA THR A 49 24.51 27.21 11.61
C THR A 49 25.88 26.72 12.09
N GLY A 50 25.96 25.54 12.71
CA GLY A 50 27.23 24.92 13.08
C GLY A 50 28.12 24.58 11.87
N PHE A 51 27.52 24.12 10.77
CA PHE A 51 28.21 23.84 9.51
C PHE A 51 28.81 25.12 8.90
N TYR A 52 28.02 26.19 8.80
CA TYR A 52 28.49 27.49 8.29
C TYR A 52 29.59 28.10 9.16
N ARG A 53 29.55 27.88 10.49
CA ARG A 53 30.58 28.37 11.42
C ARG A 53 31.79 27.45 11.57
N LYS A 54 31.90 26.38 10.77
CA LYS A 54 32.94 25.33 10.87
C LYS A 54 33.12 24.80 12.29
N ALA A 55 32.04 24.69 13.05
CA ALA A 55 32.07 24.26 14.43
C ALA A 55 32.39 22.75 14.51
N ARG A 56 33.22 22.37 15.50
CA ARG A 56 33.58 20.97 15.79
C ARG A 56 32.39 20.11 16.28
N TRP A 57 31.27 20.72 16.65
CA TRP A 57 30.07 20.03 17.15
C TRP A 57 29.08 19.62 16.05
N THR A 58 29.29 20.07 14.81
CA THR A 58 28.39 19.81 13.68
C THR A 58 28.19 18.32 13.40
N GLY A 59 29.23 17.50 13.60
CA GLY A 59 29.13 16.04 13.42
C GLY A 59 28.17 15.36 14.41
N TRP A 60 28.16 15.80 15.67
CA TRP A 60 27.24 15.30 16.70
C TRP A 60 25.81 15.78 16.44
N MET A 61 25.64 17.01 15.95
CA MET A 61 24.33 17.54 15.59
C MET A 61 23.69 16.80 14.41
N MET A 62 24.46 16.41 13.39
CA MET A 62 23.93 15.60 12.29
C MET A 62 23.40 14.24 12.76
N TRP A 63 24.07 13.63 13.75
CA TRP A 63 23.60 12.38 14.37
C TRP A 63 22.25 12.55 15.07
N ILE A 64 22.08 13.65 15.82
CA ILE A 64 20.81 13.98 16.50
C ILE A 64 19.69 14.22 15.48
N VAL A 65 19.98 14.91 14.37
CA VAL A 65 19.00 15.12 13.29
C VAL A 65 18.53 13.79 12.70
N VAL A 66 19.43 12.84 12.45
CA VAL A 66 19.06 11.52 11.91
C VAL A 66 18.16 10.72 12.87
N ILE A 67 18.44 10.78 14.17
CA ILE A 67 17.60 10.14 15.21
C ILE A 67 16.22 10.81 15.25
N LEU A 68 16.17 12.14 15.24
CA LEU A 68 14.91 12.89 15.28
C LEU A 68 14.06 12.68 14.01
N LEU A 69 14.68 12.55 12.83
CA LEU A 69 13.98 12.18 11.60
C LEU A 69 13.39 10.77 11.68
N GLY A 70 14.10 9.82 12.30
CA GLY A 70 13.58 8.47 12.56
C GLY A 70 12.36 8.48 13.49
N ALA A 71 12.41 9.27 14.56
CA ALA A 71 11.29 9.45 15.47
C ALA A 71 10.12 10.16 14.78
N LEU A 72 10.36 11.23 14.03
CA LEU A 72 9.35 11.96 13.28
C LEU A 72 8.62 11.04 12.28
N ARG A 73 9.36 10.19 11.56
CA ARG A 73 8.76 9.18 10.67
C ARG A 73 7.85 8.23 11.43
N TYR A 74 8.24 7.77 12.62
CA TYR A 74 7.40 6.92 13.46
C TYR A 74 6.12 7.63 13.91
N TYR A 75 6.21 8.89 14.36
CA TYR A 75 5.02 9.63 14.77
C TYR A 75 4.11 10.01 13.60
N ILE A 76 4.66 10.29 12.41
CA ILE A 76 3.86 10.50 11.20
C ILE A 76 3.11 9.21 10.87
N ASP A 77 3.78 8.06 10.90
CA ASP A 77 3.18 6.75 10.62
C ASP A 77 2.08 6.39 11.64
N THR A 78 2.33 6.67 12.92
CA THR A 78 1.38 6.42 14.02
C THR A 78 0.22 7.42 14.01
N ALA A 79 0.47 8.69 13.69
CA ALA A 79 -0.56 9.74 13.65
C ALA A 79 -1.42 9.70 12.38
N LEU A 80 -0.89 9.20 11.26
CA LEU A 80 -1.64 8.93 10.03
C LEU A 80 -2.37 7.58 10.06
N SER A 81 -1.99 6.68 10.99
CA SER A 81 -2.69 5.40 11.24
C SER A 81 -3.42 5.37 12.60
N PRO A 82 -4.28 6.35 12.95
CA PRO A 82 -4.94 6.37 14.26
C PRO A 82 -6.08 5.36 14.39
N LEU A 83 -6.50 4.73 13.29
CA LEU A 83 -7.55 3.73 13.30
C LEU A 83 -6.93 2.34 13.55
N PRO A 84 -7.47 1.55 14.48
CA PRO A 84 -6.96 0.22 14.75
C PRO A 84 -7.00 -0.59 13.45
N HIS A 85 -5.83 -1.09 13.07
CA HIS A 85 -5.66 -1.76 11.79
C HIS A 85 -6.53 -3.01 11.77
N LEU A 86 -7.27 -3.22 10.67
CA LEU A 86 -8.11 -4.40 10.41
C LEU A 86 -7.53 -5.72 10.90
N ALA A 87 -6.20 -5.90 10.81
CA ALA A 87 -5.49 -7.10 11.25
C ALA A 87 -5.73 -7.48 12.73
N SER A 88 -5.98 -6.53 13.63
CA SER A 88 -6.03 -6.77 15.08
C SER A 88 -7.42 -7.07 15.65
N LEU A 89 -8.50 -6.91 14.89
CA LEU A 89 -9.86 -7.00 15.44
C LEU A 89 -10.63 -8.29 15.12
N GLU A 90 -11.59 -8.60 15.99
CA GLU A 90 -12.58 -9.69 15.90
C GLU A 90 -13.72 -9.43 14.89
N VAL A 91 -13.65 -8.35 14.12
CA VAL A 91 -14.68 -7.97 13.13
C VAL A 91 -14.76 -8.98 11.98
N PHE A 92 -13.70 -9.77 11.78
CA PHE A 92 -13.72 -10.84 10.78
C PHE A 92 -14.71 -11.94 11.12
N GLY A 93 -15.52 -12.31 10.14
CA GLY A 93 -16.52 -13.36 10.29
C GLY A 93 -17.93 -12.83 10.48
N GLN A 94 -18.08 -11.56 10.87
CA GLN A 94 -19.35 -10.89 11.07
C GLN A 94 -19.92 -10.38 9.74
N ARG A 95 -21.26 -10.32 9.66
CA ARG A 95 -21.97 -9.68 8.54
C ARG A 95 -22.23 -8.24 8.91
N GLY A 96 -21.96 -7.33 8.00
CA GLY A 96 -22.14 -5.89 8.22
C GLY A 96 -22.11 -5.11 6.93
N VAL A 97 -22.25 -3.79 7.07
CA VAL A 97 -22.03 -2.84 5.98
C VAL A 97 -20.60 -2.30 6.12
N VAL A 98 -19.80 -2.55 5.09
CA VAL A 98 -18.42 -2.11 4.96
C VAL A 98 -18.42 -0.86 4.09
N THR A 99 -17.97 0.27 4.61
CA THR A 99 -17.84 1.52 3.86
C THR A 99 -16.39 1.89 3.70
N GLY A 100 -16.00 2.25 2.49
CA GLY A 100 -14.64 2.63 2.18
C GLY A 100 -14.50 3.28 0.81
N ARG A 101 -13.30 3.78 0.53
CA ARG A 101 -12.98 4.50 -0.70
C ARG A 101 -12.20 3.62 -1.67
N ILE A 102 -12.56 3.65 -2.96
CA ILE A 102 -11.85 2.88 -3.99
C ILE A 102 -10.48 3.51 -4.25
N VAL A 103 -9.41 2.77 -3.96
CA VAL A 103 -8.01 3.25 -4.08
C VAL A 103 -7.31 2.82 -5.36
N GLN A 104 -7.95 1.98 -6.17
CA GLN A 104 -7.40 1.48 -7.44
C GLN A 104 -8.50 1.42 -8.51
N GLU A 105 -8.12 1.50 -9.79
CA GLU A 105 -9.08 1.37 -10.88
C GLU A 105 -9.71 -0.03 -10.85
N PRO A 106 -11.06 -0.16 -10.83
CA PRO A 106 -11.70 -1.46 -10.77
C PRO A 106 -11.34 -2.35 -11.95
N GLU A 107 -10.80 -3.54 -11.67
CA GLU A 107 -10.55 -4.57 -12.67
C GLU A 107 -11.87 -5.24 -13.04
N ARG A 108 -12.42 -4.87 -14.20
CA ARG A 108 -13.67 -5.41 -14.73
C ARG A 108 -13.39 -6.60 -15.66
N SER A 109 -14.02 -7.73 -15.37
CA SER A 109 -14.09 -8.94 -16.19
C SER A 109 -15.54 -9.20 -16.57
N ASP A 110 -15.78 -10.02 -17.59
CA ASP A 110 -17.14 -10.38 -18.05
C ASP A 110 -18.06 -10.93 -16.94
N GLU A 111 -17.50 -11.58 -15.91
CA GLU A 111 -18.27 -12.16 -14.81
C GLU A 111 -18.07 -11.47 -13.45
N ARG A 112 -17.00 -10.70 -13.26
CA ARG A 112 -16.60 -10.23 -11.92
C ARG A 112 -15.88 -8.89 -11.98
N ILE A 113 -16.08 -8.09 -10.95
CA ILE A 113 -15.30 -6.88 -10.72
C ILE A 113 -14.48 -7.05 -9.46
N HIS A 114 -13.18 -6.75 -9.55
CA HIS A 114 -12.27 -6.74 -8.42
C HIS A 114 -11.73 -5.33 -8.21
N PHE A 115 -11.79 -4.87 -6.97
CA PHE A 115 -11.23 -3.58 -6.59
C PHE A 115 -10.82 -3.60 -5.14
N VAL A 116 -9.93 -2.67 -4.79
CA VAL A 116 -9.44 -2.49 -3.43
C VAL A 116 -10.08 -1.24 -2.86
N ILE A 117 -10.63 -1.37 -1.65
CA ILE A 117 -11.12 -0.24 -0.87
C ILE A 117 -10.23 0.02 0.33
N GLU A 118 -9.97 1.29 0.60
CA GLU A 118 -9.48 1.74 1.90
C GLU A 118 -10.67 1.85 2.84
N LEU A 119 -10.62 1.08 3.93
CA LEU A 119 -11.70 1.00 4.88
C LEU A 119 -11.82 2.29 5.70
N GLU A 120 -13.05 2.75 5.90
CA GLU A 120 -13.36 3.87 6.81
C GLU A 120 -14.15 3.39 8.03
N GLN A 121 -15.16 2.53 7.79
CA GLN A 121 -16.01 2.00 8.84
C GLN A 121 -16.63 0.65 8.48
N VAL A 122 -16.91 -0.14 9.52
CA VAL A 122 -17.71 -1.37 9.44
C VAL A 122 -18.84 -1.27 10.44
N VAL A 123 -20.07 -1.28 9.94
CA VAL A 123 -21.30 -1.29 10.74
C VAL A 123 -21.79 -2.73 10.84
N THR A 124 -21.76 -3.29 12.04
CA THR A 124 -22.37 -4.59 12.35
C THR A 124 -23.64 -4.37 13.18
N ASP A 125 -24.50 -5.38 13.28
CA ASP A 125 -25.77 -5.35 14.02
C ASP A 125 -25.63 -4.86 15.48
N SER A 126 -24.46 -5.02 16.10
CA SER A 126 -24.20 -4.67 17.50
C SER A 126 -23.32 -3.43 17.71
N THR A 127 -22.55 -2.97 16.70
CA THR A 127 -21.48 -1.99 16.91
C THR A 127 -20.96 -1.38 15.61
N ILE A 128 -20.53 -0.11 15.68
CA ILE A 128 -19.84 0.60 14.61
C ILE A 128 -18.34 0.59 14.91
N TYR A 129 -17.53 0.09 13.99
CA TYR A 129 -16.08 0.09 14.09
C TYR A 129 -15.50 1.06 13.06
N HIS A 130 -14.73 2.05 13.52
CA HIS A 130 -13.89 2.87 12.64
C HIS A 130 -12.52 2.22 12.52
N LEU A 131 -12.20 1.73 11.32
CA LEU A 131 -11.05 0.86 11.07
C LEU A 131 -10.30 1.35 9.84
N SER A 132 -8.97 1.22 9.86
CA SER A 132 -8.13 1.45 8.67
C SER A 132 -7.54 0.14 8.18
N GLY A 133 -7.35 0.06 6.86
CA GLY A 133 -6.75 -1.07 6.17
C GLY A 133 -7.41 -1.29 4.82
N GLN A 134 -6.70 -1.98 3.93
CA GLN A 134 -7.24 -2.27 2.61
C GLN A 134 -8.00 -3.61 2.60
N VAL A 135 -9.12 -3.60 1.90
CA VAL A 135 -9.98 -4.77 1.70
C VAL A 135 -10.13 -5.02 0.20
N LEU A 136 -9.82 -6.24 -0.22
CA LEU A 136 -10.11 -6.69 -1.58
C LEU A 136 -11.59 -7.05 -1.69
N VAL A 137 -12.32 -6.31 -2.52
CA VAL A 137 -13.72 -6.56 -2.83
C VAL A 137 -13.82 -7.33 -4.14
N THR A 138 -14.68 -8.35 -4.15
CA THR A 138 -15.06 -9.08 -5.36
C THR A 138 -16.57 -9.02 -5.52
N VAL A 139 -17.02 -8.43 -6.63
CA VAL A 139 -18.43 -8.35 -7.02
C VAL A 139 -18.68 -9.36 -8.14
N LYS A 140 -19.71 -10.21 -8.00
CA LYS A 140 -20.09 -11.22 -9.00
C LYS A 140 -20.88 -10.64 -10.18
N ASP A 141 -21.31 -9.40 -10.10
CA ASP A 141 -22.00 -8.71 -11.19
C ASP A 141 -21.00 -7.85 -11.96
N ALA A 142 -21.12 -7.85 -13.28
CA ALA A 142 -20.27 -7.06 -14.18
C ALA A 142 -20.66 -5.57 -14.20
N TYR A 143 -21.74 -5.20 -13.50
CA TYR A 143 -22.18 -3.82 -13.39
C TYR A 143 -22.05 -3.28 -11.95
N LEU A 144 -21.05 -2.41 -11.76
CA LEU A 144 -20.92 -1.53 -10.59
C LEU A 144 -20.59 -0.12 -11.11
N PRO A 145 -21.47 0.87 -10.93
CA PRO A 145 -21.24 2.24 -11.36
C PRO A 145 -20.37 2.97 -10.32
N ALA A 146 -19.15 2.47 -10.09
CA ALA A 146 -18.17 3.08 -9.20
C ALA A 146 -16.78 2.99 -9.83
N ASP A 147 -15.99 4.04 -9.69
CA ASP A 147 -14.63 4.17 -10.19
C ASP A 147 -13.64 4.58 -9.10
N TYR A 148 -12.36 4.71 -9.46
CA TYR A 148 -11.33 5.20 -8.56
C TYR A 148 -11.74 6.52 -7.89
N GLY A 149 -11.56 6.62 -6.57
CA GLY A 149 -11.92 7.80 -5.79
C GLY A 149 -13.34 7.75 -5.19
N ASP A 150 -14.23 6.92 -5.74
CA ASP A 150 -15.59 6.81 -5.23
C ASP A 150 -15.64 6.12 -3.87
N ARG A 151 -16.63 6.50 -3.08
CA ARG A 151 -16.92 5.89 -1.79
C ARG A 151 -18.07 4.91 -1.95
N VAL A 152 -17.85 3.68 -1.51
CA VAL A 152 -18.82 2.59 -1.65
C VAL A 152 -19.20 2.04 -0.29
N SER A 153 -20.48 1.73 -0.11
CA SER A 153 -20.99 0.99 1.04
C SER A 153 -21.52 -0.36 0.61
N LEU A 154 -20.96 -1.44 1.14
CA LEU A 154 -21.19 -2.80 0.69
C LEU A 154 -21.61 -3.68 1.85
N ARG A 155 -22.75 -4.36 1.72
CA ARG A 155 -23.26 -5.31 2.71
C ARG A 155 -22.70 -6.70 2.44
N GLY A 156 -21.96 -7.25 3.39
CA GLY A 156 -21.42 -8.60 3.26
C GLY A 156 -20.73 -9.10 4.50
N LYS A 157 -20.02 -10.22 4.34
CA LYS A 157 -19.21 -10.81 5.40
C LYS A 157 -17.76 -10.45 5.17
N LEU A 158 -17.17 -9.67 6.07
CA LEU A 158 -15.75 -9.38 6.02
C LEU A 158 -14.96 -10.61 6.48
N GLN A 159 -14.05 -11.10 5.64
CA GLN A 159 -13.31 -12.34 5.90
C GLN A 159 -11.81 -12.08 5.90
N ARG A 160 -11.07 -12.82 6.75
CA ARG A 160 -9.62 -12.90 6.63
C ARG A 160 -9.26 -13.70 5.37
N PRO A 161 -8.25 -13.27 4.58
CA PRO A 161 -7.69 -14.09 3.52
C PRO A 161 -7.34 -15.50 4.02
N ARG A 162 -7.58 -16.51 3.19
CA ARG A 162 -7.27 -17.90 3.53
C ARG A 162 -5.76 -18.07 3.69
N ALA A 163 -5.35 -18.70 4.80
CA ALA A 163 -3.96 -19.09 5.00
C ALA A 163 -3.59 -20.25 4.07
N MET A 164 -2.29 -20.49 3.93
CA MET A 164 -1.74 -21.68 3.30
C MET A 164 -2.39 -22.95 3.90
N ARG A 165 -2.99 -23.79 3.05
CA ARG A 165 -3.63 -25.06 3.46
C ARG A 165 -2.70 -26.26 3.38
N ASN A 166 -1.74 -26.23 2.46
CA ASN A 166 -0.79 -27.31 2.22
C ASN A 166 0.64 -26.76 2.31
N PRO A 167 1.57 -27.44 3.02
CA PRO A 167 2.97 -27.05 3.05
C PRO A 167 3.56 -26.95 1.63
N GLY A 168 4.21 -25.83 1.32
CA GLY A 168 4.79 -25.55 0.00
C GLY A 168 3.80 -25.00 -1.05
N ALA A 169 2.51 -24.87 -0.72
CA ALA A 169 1.55 -24.20 -1.59
C ALA A 169 1.66 -22.67 -1.50
N PHE A 170 1.06 -21.97 -2.47
CA PHE A 170 1.03 -20.51 -2.48
C PHE A 170 0.31 -19.94 -1.24
N ASP A 171 0.96 -19.04 -0.52
CA ASP A 171 0.37 -18.34 0.62
C ASP A 171 -0.37 -17.08 0.16
N TYR A 172 -1.66 -17.23 -0.12
CA TYR A 172 -2.50 -16.11 -0.55
C TYR A 172 -2.63 -15.02 0.50
N ARG A 173 -2.58 -15.37 1.80
CA ARG A 173 -2.65 -14.38 2.89
C ARG A 173 -1.36 -13.57 2.93
N ALA A 174 -0.21 -14.21 2.86
CA ALA A 174 1.07 -13.51 2.82
C ALA A 174 1.19 -12.63 1.57
N PHE A 175 0.72 -13.11 0.43
CA PHE A 175 0.69 -12.33 -0.82
C PHE A 175 -0.15 -11.05 -0.69
N LEU A 176 -1.38 -11.14 -0.15
CA LEU A 176 -2.23 -9.96 0.05
C LEU A 176 -1.67 -9.02 1.12
N ALA A 177 -1.07 -9.56 2.19
CA ALA A 177 -0.43 -8.75 3.22
C ALA A 177 0.75 -7.93 2.70
N GLN A 178 1.51 -8.44 1.71
CA GLN A 178 2.55 -7.67 1.02
C GLN A 178 2.01 -6.50 0.19
N GLN A 179 0.70 -6.51 -0.11
CA GLN A 179 -0.01 -5.43 -0.81
C GLN A 179 -0.82 -4.55 0.16
N ASP A 180 -0.57 -4.66 1.48
CA ASP A 180 -1.34 -4.00 2.53
C ASP A 180 -2.85 -4.34 2.56
N ILE A 181 -3.22 -5.49 1.97
CA ILE A 181 -4.59 -6.02 1.96
C ILE A 181 -4.73 -7.09 3.03
N TYR A 182 -5.57 -6.81 4.02
CA TYR A 182 -5.74 -7.68 5.20
C TYR A 182 -7.14 -8.31 5.29
N GLY A 183 -8.07 -7.88 4.43
CA GLY A 183 -9.44 -8.36 4.38
C GLY A 183 -9.91 -8.68 2.96
N THR A 184 -10.89 -9.56 2.87
CA THR A 184 -11.62 -9.84 1.63
C THR A 184 -13.12 -9.72 1.86
N LEU A 185 -13.84 -9.16 0.90
CA LEU A 185 -15.30 -9.04 0.90
C LEU A 185 -15.87 -9.56 -0.42
N PHE A 186 -16.88 -10.42 -0.33
CA PHE A 186 -17.59 -10.94 -1.52
C PHE A 186 -19.02 -10.39 -1.58
N VAL A 187 -19.36 -9.79 -2.72
CA VAL A 187 -20.66 -9.20 -3.03
C VAL A 187 -21.28 -10.02 -4.15
N GLY A 188 -22.24 -10.87 -3.80
CA GLY A 188 -22.84 -11.82 -4.73
C GLY A 188 -24.12 -11.33 -5.41
N LYS A 189 -24.75 -10.28 -4.89
CA LYS A 189 -26.03 -9.74 -5.38
C LYS A 189 -25.97 -8.21 -5.48
N PRO A 190 -26.62 -7.58 -6.47
CA PRO A 190 -26.68 -6.11 -6.58
C PRO A 190 -27.23 -5.42 -5.33
N ALA A 191 -28.23 -6.01 -4.66
CA ALA A 191 -28.82 -5.48 -3.42
C ALA A 191 -27.83 -5.40 -2.23
N GLN A 192 -26.64 -5.97 -2.36
CA GLN A 192 -25.57 -5.83 -1.38
C GLN A 192 -24.73 -4.57 -1.61
N VAL A 193 -24.89 -3.87 -2.74
CA VAL A 193 -24.36 -2.53 -2.92
C VAL A 193 -25.37 -1.56 -2.29
N VAL A 194 -25.02 -1.01 -1.14
CA VAL A 194 -25.91 -0.15 -0.36
C VAL A 194 -25.93 1.27 -0.92
N SER A 195 -24.75 1.81 -1.22
CA SER A 195 -24.60 3.13 -1.84
C SER A 195 -23.27 3.26 -2.58
N VAL A 196 -23.27 4.14 -3.58
CA VAL A 196 -22.07 4.64 -4.25
C VAL A 196 -22.14 6.16 -4.24
N GLU A 197 -21.14 6.80 -3.68
CA GLU A 197 -20.98 8.25 -3.64
C GLU A 197 -19.77 8.61 -4.50
N HIS A 198 -20.02 9.40 -5.55
CA HIS A 198 -18.95 9.81 -6.47
C HIS A 198 -18.15 10.93 -5.83
N LEU A 199 -16.86 10.68 -5.59
CA LEU A 199 -15.99 11.62 -4.92
C LEU A 199 -14.71 11.81 -5.73
N PRO A 200 -14.17 13.04 -5.81
CA PRO A 200 -12.94 13.29 -6.55
C PRO A 200 -11.77 12.53 -5.92
N GLY A 201 -11.14 11.66 -6.69
CA GLY A 201 -9.89 11.00 -6.35
C GLY A 201 -8.73 12.00 -6.26
N HIS A 202 -7.52 11.47 -6.07
CA HIS A 202 -6.35 12.34 -6.00
C HIS A 202 -6.10 13.02 -7.36
N TRP A 203 -6.02 14.35 -7.37
CA TRP A 203 -5.99 15.16 -8.59
C TRP A 203 -4.93 14.72 -9.61
N LEU A 204 -3.73 14.35 -9.15
CA LEU A 204 -2.64 13.90 -10.01
C LEU A 204 -2.96 12.54 -10.64
N TYR A 205 -3.56 11.64 -9.85
CA TYR A 205 -3.90 10.31 -10.34
C TYR A 205 -5.03 10.41 -11.37
N GLU A 206 -6.07 11.20 -11.09
CA GLU A 206 -7.21 11.37 -11.99
C GLU A 206 -6.85 12.13 -13.27
N ARG A 207 -6.05 13.19 -13.20
CA ARG A 207 -5.79 14.05 -14.35
C ARG A 207 -4.56 13.66 -15.18
N VAL A 208 -3.64 12.88 -14.61
CA VAL A 208 -2.39 12.53 -15.29
C VAL A 208 -2.25 11.03 -15.44
N VAL A 209 -2.34 10.28 -14.34
CA VAL A 209 -2.08 8.84 -14.36
C VAL A 209 -3.15 8.07 -15.11
N LEU A 210 -4.44 8.30 -14.81
CA LEU A 210 -5.54 7.60 -15.48
C LEU A 210 -5.62 7.91 -16.98
N PRO A 211 -5.52 9.16 -17.46
CA PRO A 211 -5.54 9.45 -18.89
C PRO A 211 -4.35 8.84 -19.62
N LEU A 212 -3.15 8.88 -19.02
CA LEU A 212 -1.97 8.24 -19.60
C LEU A 212 -2.15 6.72 -19.69
N ARG A 213 -2.62 6.08 -18.61
CA ARG A 213 -2.91 4.64 -18.57
C ARG A 213 -3.92 4.25 -19.65
N ARG A 214 -4.98 5.02 -19.82
CA ARG A 214 -6.00 4.82 -20.87
C ARG A 214 -5.44 5.01 -22.27
N ALA A 215 -4.62 6.04 -22.49
CA ALA A 215 -3.98 6.29 -23.79
C ALA A 215 -3.03 5.14 -24.18
N VAL A 216 -2.20 4.67 -23.23
CA VAL A 216 -1.31 3.52 -23.46
C VAL A 216 -2.14 2.26 -23.76
N ARG A 217 -3.18 1.99 -22.95
CA ARG A 217 -4.08 0.85 -23.17
C ARG A 217 -4.71 0.89 -24.57
N GLN A 218 -5.31 2.02 -24.93
CA GLN A 218 -5.98 2.20 -26.21
C GLN A 218 -5.00 2.06 -27.37
N SER A 219 -3.79 2.62 -27.26
CA SER A 219 -2.75 2.46 -28.28
C SER A 219 -2.37 0.98 -28.48
N ILE A 220 -2.24 0.22 -27.40
CA ILE A 220 -1.94 -1.22 -27.48
C ILE A 220 -3.10 -1.99 -28.11
N GLU A 221 -4.33 -1.78 -27.64
CA GLU A 221 -5.52 -2.49 -28.13
C GLU A 221 -5.87 -2.14 -29.60
N GLN A 222 -5.45 -0.98 -30.10
CA GLN A 222 -5.61 -0.60 -31.50
C GLN A 222 -4.56 -1.24 -32.44
N ASN A 223 -3.35 -1.50 -31.94
CA ASN A 223 -2.24 -1.99 -32.77
C ASN A 223 -1.97 -3.49 -32.60
N LEU A 224 -2.42 -4.09 -31.49
CA LEU A 224 -2.20 -5.49 -31.14
C LEU A 224 -3.51 -6.11 -30.67
N SER A 225 -3.66 -7.42 -30.91
CA SER A 225 -4.80 -8.21 -30.43
C SER A 225 -4.31 -9.53 -29.83
N GLY A 226 -5.16 -10.17 -29.01
CA GLY A 226 -4.87 -11.47 -28.42
C GLY A 226 -3.65 -11.49 -27.48
N ALA A 227 -2.80 -12.51 -27.61
CA ALA A 227 -1.67 -12.76 -26.71
C ALA A 227 -0.63 -11.62 -26.63
N PRO A 228 -0.16 -11.01 -27.73
CA PRO A 228 0.75 -9.87 -27.69
C PRO A 228 0.20 -8.67 -26.91
N ALA A 229 -1.08 -8.32 -27.12
CA ALA A 229 -1.72 -7.21 -26.42
C ALA A 229 -1.83 -7.51 -24.92
N GLY A 230 -2.31 -8.71 -24.57
CA GLY A 230 -2.44 -9.15 -23.18
C GLY A 230 -1.11 -9.14 -22.43
N LEU A 231 -0.03 -9.62 -23.07
CA LEU A 231 1.32 -9.60 -22.50
C LEU A 231 1.81 -8.17 -22.27
N LEU A 232 1.69 -7.29 -23.26
CA LEU A 232 2.20 -5.91 -23.18
C LEU A 232 1.41 -5.07 -22.16
N LEU A 233 0.09 -5.23 -22.09
CA LEU A 233 -0.75 -4.63 -21.04
C LEU A 233 -0.39 -5.16 -19.66
N GLY A 234 -0.09 -6.46 -19.55
CA GLY A 234 0.37 -7.10 -18.33
C GLY A 234 1.69 -6.52 -17.81
N VAL A 235 2.66 -6.26 -18.71
CA VAL A 235 3.99 -5.75 -18.35
C VAL A 235 3.97 -4.24 -18.11
N LEU A 236 3.32 -3.45 -18.96
CA LEU A 236 3.36 -1.99 -18.87
C LEU A 236 2.36 -1.42 -17.87
N LEU A 237 1.17 -2.01 -17.79
CA LEU A 237 0.06 -1.50 -16.98
C LEU A 237 -0.29 -2.41 -15.80
N GLY A 238 0.42 -3.52 -15.62
CA GLY A 238 0.17 -4.49 -14.56
C GLY A 238 -1.09 -5.34 -14.77
N GLU A 239 -1.70 -5.34 -15.96
CA GLU A 239 -2.99 -5.99 -16.24
C GLU A 239 -2.87 -7.50 -16.49
N LYS A 240 -2.30 -8.20 -15.51
CA LYS A 240 -1.91 -9.61 -15.62
C LYS A 240 -3.05 -10.55 -16.00
N ARG A 241 -4.31 -10.19 -15.71
CA ARG A 241 -5.52 -10.98 -16.06
C ARG A 241 -5.72 -11.16 -17.57
N ARG A 242 -5.25 -10.22 -18.39
CA ARG A 242 -5.43 -10.28 -19.85
C ARG A 242 -4.39 -11.14 -20.56
N ILE A 243 -3.37 -11.63 -19.86
CA ILE A 243 -2.36 -12.53 -20.41
C ILE A 243 -2.99 -13.92 -20.63
N PRO A 244 -3.08 -14.44 -21.86
CA PRO A 244 -3.67 -15.75 -22.12
C PRO A 244 -2.94 -16.87 -21.38
N GLU A 245 -3.68 -17.93 -21.00
CA GLU A 245 -3.11 -19.03 -20.22
C GLU A 245 -2.02 -19.79 -21.01
N GLU A 246 -2.10 -19.81 -22.34
CA GLU A 246 -1.07 -20.34 -23.23
C GLU A 246 0.28 -19.63 -23.03
N VAL A 247 0.26 -18.29 -22.97
CA VAL A 247 1.45 -17.46 -22.70
C VAL A 247 1.96 -17.72 -21.29
N ARG A 248 1.08 -17.76 -20.29
CA ARG A 248 1.46 -18.06 -18.90
C ARG A 248 2.13 -19.43 -18.78
N THR A 249 1.60 -20.42 -19.50
CA THR A 249 2.12 -21.79 -19.50
C THR A 249 3.50 -21.84 -20.17
N ALA A 250 3.69 -21.14 -21.30
CA ALA A 250 4.99 -21.04 -21.97
C ALA A 250 6.06 -20.37 -21.11
N PHE A 251 5.72 -19.32 -20.36
CA PHE A 251 6.66 -18.68 -19.42
C PHE A 251 6.96 -19.56 -18.20
N ARG A 252 5.99 -20.35 -17.72
CA ARG A 252 6.22 -21.34 -16.66
C ARG A 252 7.14 -22.47 -17.13
N SER A 253 6.92 -23.03 -18.31
CA SER A 253 7.71 -24.15 -18.83
C SER A 253 9.16 -23.76 -19.14
N THR A 254 9.40 -22.49 -19.46
CA THR A 254 10.74 -21.94 -19.75
C THR A 254 11.44 -21.35 -18.52
N GLY A 255 10.83 -21.41 -17.34
CA GLY A 255 11.39 -20.82 -16.11
C GLY A 255 11.33 -19.28 -16.04
N LEU A 256 10.70 -18.64 -17.02
CA LEU A 256 10.56 -17.18 -17.14
C LEU A 256 9.33 -16.63 -16.41
N ALA A 257 8.61 -17.43 -15.62
CA ALA A 257 7.43 -16.99 -14.88
C ALA A 257 7.68 -15.73 -14.02
N HIS A 258 8.91 -15.56 -13.51
CA HIS A 258 9.30 -14.38 -12.75
C HIS A 258 9.28 -13.09 -13.59
N ALA A 259 9.56 -13.15 -14.89
CA ALA A 259 9.50 -11.99 -15.79
C ALA A 259 8.07 -11.46 -15.98
N LEU A 260 7.05 -12.29 -15.73
CA LEU A 260 5.64 -11.86 -15.70
C LEU A 260 5.23 -11.22 -14.36
N VAL A 261 6.06 -11.34 -13.32
CA VAL A 261 5.75 -10.89 -11.96
C VAL A 261 6.46 -9.59 -11.62
N VAL A 262 7.64 -9.32 -12.21
CA VAL A 262 8.38 -8.05 -12.06
C VAL A 262 7.70 -6.95 -12.87
N SER A 263 6.71 -6.31 -12.25
CA SER A 263 6.07 -5.07 -12.67
C SER A 263 5.50 -4.41 -11.43
#